data_AF-A0A924Q551-F1
#
_entry.id   AF-A0A924Q551-F1
#
_cell.length_a   1.000
_cell.length_b   1.000
_cell.length_c   1.000
_cell.angle_alpha   90.00
_cell.angle_beta   90.00
_cell.angle_gamma   90.00
#
_symmetry.space_group_name_H-M   'P 1'
#
loop_
_entity.id
_entity.type
_entity.pdbx_description
1 polymer ?
#
loop_
_entity_poly.entity_id
_entity_poly.type
_entity_poly.pdbx_seq_one_letter_code
_entity_poly.pdbx_strand_id
1 'polypeptide(L)'
;MKLARPAFTLESKAEVVRHKLAENLAFTQTGAKFDRLPKLVQQWEKQYQTGALTKDAGRRTVSPEQAEIARIKAENSRLKMQVSILKKAAAHLLVRGSTAFARGSL
;
A
#
# COMPACT_ATOMS: atom_id res chain seq x y z
N MET A 1 -20.85 27.24 -10.88
CA MET A 1 -20.71 25.87 -11.41
C MET A 1 -19.38 25.29 -10.92
N LYS A 2 -19.39 24.19 -10.17
CA LYS A 2 -18.15 23.44 -9.86
C LYS A 2 -17.76 22.70 -11.13
N LEU A 3 -16.76 23.21 -11.86
CA LEU A 3 -16.19 22.48 -12.99
C LEU A 3 -15.70 21.12 -12.46
N ALA A 4 -16.26 20.04 -12.99
CA ALA A 4 -15.84 18.69 -12.66
C ALA A 4 -14.32 18.62 -12.85
N ARG A 5 -13.61 18.19 -11.80
CA ARG A 5 -12.14 18.10 -11.83
C ARG A 5 -11.78 17.25 -13.06
N PRO A 6 -11.03 17.79 -14.05
CA PRO A 6 -10.78 17.08 -15.29
C PRO A 6 -10.18 15.71 -14.99
N ALA A 7 -10.74 14.69 -15.63
CA ALA A 7 -10.33 13.31 -15.45
C ALA A 7 -8.81 13.20 -15.68
N PHE A 8 -8.15 12.37 -14.88
CA PHE A 8 -6.71 12.14 -14.94
C PHE A 8 -6.32 11.36 -16.20
N THR A 9 -6.48 11.97 -17.37
CA THR A 9 -6.07 11.44 -18.65
C THR A 9 -4.55 11.49 -18.78
N LEU A 10 -4.00 10.61 -19.61
CA LEU A 10 -2.57 10.60 -19.92
C LEU A 10 -2.11 11.96 -20.48
N GLU A 11 -2.93 12.56 -21.34
CA GLU A 11 -2.68 13.85 -21.96
C GLU A 11 -2.59 14.98 -20.94
N SER A 12 -3.54 15.06 -19.99
CA SER A 12 -3.49 16.08 -18.93
C SER A 12 -2.22 15.97 -18.07
N LYS A 13 -1.74 14.75 -17.81
CA LYS A 13 -0.47 14.56 -17.09
C LYS A 13 0.74 15.00 -17.91
N ALA A 14 0.76 14.67 -19.20
CA ALA A 14 1.83 15.09 -20.11
C ALA A 14 1.86 16.61 -20.27
N GLU A 15 0.70 17.26 -20.35
CA GLU A 15 0.57 18.71 -20.42
C GLU A 15 1.17 19.40 -19.19
N VAL A 16 0.83 18.92 -17.97
CA VAL A 16 1.41 19.44 -16.72
C VAL A 16 2.94 19.37 -16.75
N VAL A 17 3.51 18.26 -17.21
CA VAL A 17 4.97 18.08 -17.29
C VAL A 17 5.58 18.99 -18.37
N ARG A 18 4.98 19.06 -19.56
CA ARG A 18 5.45 19.94 -20.64
C ARG A 18 5.46 21.40 -20.20
N HIS A 19 4.40 21.83 -19.54
CA HIS A 19 4.26 23.19 -19.04
C HIS A 19 5.29 23.50 -17.94
N LYS A 20 5.56 22.55 -17.03
CA LYS A 20 6.66 22.69 -16.07
C LYS A 20 8.00 22.88 -16.78
N LEU A 21 8.31 22.04 -17.78
CA LEU A 21 9.59 22.06 -18.49
C LEU A 21 9.76 23.32 -19.33
N ALA A 22 8.71 23.79 -19.98
CA ALA A 22 8.73 24.99 -20.81
C ALA A 22 8.95 26.26 -19.99
N GLU A 23 8.31 26.37 -18.82
CA GLU A 23 8.41 27.54 -17.94
C GLU A 23 9.48 27.40 -16.83
N ASN A 24 10.20 26.27 -16.79
CA ASN A 24 11.18 25.90 -15.76
C ASN A 24 10.66 26.09 -14.32
N LEU A 25 9.39 25.74 -14.08
CA LEU A 25 8.74 25.93 -12.79
C LEU A 25 9.19 24.90 -11.73
N ALA A 26 9.16 25.32 -10.47
CA ALA A 26 9.29 24.39 -9.36
C ALA A 26 8.08 23.45 -9.25
N PHE A 27 8.29 22.28 -8.65
CA PHE A 27 7.22 21.29 -8.42
C PHE A 27 6.05 21.83 -7.59
N THR A 28 6.35 22.68 -6.61
CA THR A 28 5.36 23.32 -5.73
C THR A 28 4.50 24.33 -6.49
N GLN A 29 5.12 25.17 -7.32
CA GLN A 29 4.43 26.15 -8.17
C GLN A 29 3.56 25.45 -9.22
N THR A 30 4.09 24.44 -9.88
CA THR A 30 3.33 23.63 -10.85
C THR A 30 2.16 22.92 -10.17
N GLY A 31 2.40 22.34 -8.99
CA GLY A 31 1.34 21.71 -8.20
C GLY A 31 0.22 22.68 -7.84
N ALA A 32 0.56 23.89 -7.39
CA ALA A 32 -0.42 24.93 -7.09
C ALA A 32 -1.21 25.37 -8.34
N LYS A 33 -0.53 25.57 -9.48
CA LYS A 33 -1.16 25.98 -10.75
C LYS A 33 -2.19 24.98 -11.26
N PHE A 34 -1.89 23.68 -11.13
CA PHE A 34 -2.73 22.61 -11.68
C PHE A 34 -3.60 21.86 -10.65
N ASP A 35 -3.67 22.34 -9.39
CA ASP A 35 -4.31 21.63 -8.26
C ASP A 35 -3.81 20.18 -8.14
N ARG A 36 -2.48 20.01 -8.07
CA ARG A 36 -1.79 18.71 -7.96
C ARG A 36 -0.80 18.70 -6.82
N LEU A 37 -0.66 17.54 -6.19
CA LEU A 37 0.41 17.32 -5.21
C LEU A 37 1.76 17.41 -5.94
N PRO A 38 2.72 18.20 -5.43
CA PRO A 38 4.05 18.35 -6.03
C PRO A 38 4.76 17.00 -6.28
N LYS A 39 4.55 16.04 -5.38
CA LYS A 39 5.07 14.67 -5.48
C LYS A 39 4.54 13.91 -6.70
N LEU A 40 3.28 14.13 -7.10
CA LEU A 40 2.71 13.53 -8.31
C LEU A 40 3.34 14.15 -9.56
N VAL A 41 3.53 15.47 -9.58
CA VAL A 41 4.19 16.16 -10.68
C VAL A 41 5.62 15.64 -10.88
N GLN A 42 6.37 15.45 -9.78
CA GLN A 42 7.70 14.85 -9.81
C GLN A 42 7.70 13.42 -10.38
N GLN A 43 6.74 12.59 -9.95
CA GLN A 43 6.60 11.23 -10.47
C GLN A 43 6.26 11.22 -11.96
N TRP A 44 5.36 12.09 -12.40
CA TRP A 44 4.96 12.21 -13.80
C TRP A 44 6.11 12.71 -14.66
N GLU A 45 6.91 13.68 -14.19
CA GLU A 45 8.09 14.14 -14.93
C GLU A 45 9.10 13.02 -15.14
N LYS A 46 9.42 12.26 -14.08
CA LYS A 46 10.32 11.11 -14.19
C LYS A 46 9.81 10.09 -15.22
N GLN A 47 8.52 9.76 -15.17
CA GLN A 47 7.90 8.81 -16.10
C GLN A 47 7.82 9.35 -17.53
N TYR A 48 7.61 10.65 -17.70
CA TYR A 48 7.58 11.32 -19.00
C TYR A 48 8.97 11.29 -19.66
N GLN A 49 10.02 11.58 -18.90
CA GLN A 49 11.41 11.54 -19.39
C GLN A 49 11.86 10.13 -19.79
N THR A 50 11.38 9.09 -19.09
CA THR A 50 11.70 7.69 -19.43
C THR A 50 10.74 7.08 -20.47
N GLY A 51 9.80 7.85 -21.04
CA GLY A 51 8.78 7.34 -21.96
C GLY A 51 7.78 6.35 -21.34
N ALA A 52 7.73 6.26 -20.01
CA ALA A 52 6.91 5.31 -19.25
C ALA A 52 5.66 5.98 -18.64
N LEU A 53 5.26 7.16 -19.12
CA LEU A 53 4.08 7.85 -18.63
C LEU A 53 2.82 7.12 -19.12
N THR A 54 2.02 6.63 -18.18
CA THR A 54 0.78 5.88 -18.47
C THR A 54 -0.44 6.55 -17.84
N LYS A 55 -1.64 6.11 -18.25
CA LYS A 55 -2.91 6.50 -17.60
C LYS A 55 -2.89 6.22 -16.10
N ASP A 56 -2.18 5.19 -15.65
CA ASP A 56 -2.08 4.83 -14.22
C ASP A 56 -0.89 5.47 -13.50
N ALA A 57 -0.13 6.35 -14.16
CA ALA A 57 0.94 7.14 -13.55
C ALA A 57 0.48 7.88 -12.27
N GLY A 58 1.13 7.64 -11.14
CA GLY A 58 0.76 8.21 -9.84
C GLY A 58 -0.38 7.49 -9.12
N ARG A 59 -1.00 6.48 -9.74
CA ARG A 59 -1.88 5.54 -9.03
C ARG A 59 -1.00 4.56 -8.25
N ARG A 60 -1.34 4.28 -6.99
CA ARG A 60 -0.69 3.18 -6.25
C ARG A 60 -1.13 1.85 -6.88
N THR A 61 -0.44 1.42 -7.93
CA THR A 61 -0.43 0.01 -8.30
C THR A 61 0.41 -0.70 -7.25
N VAL A 62 -0.22 -1.55 -6.45
CA VAL A 62 0.53 -2.46 -5.57
C VAL A 62 1.37 -3.31 -6.51
N SER A 63 2.70 -3.18 -6.44
CA SER A 63 3.61 -4.05 -7.20
C SER A 63 3.21 -5.50 -6.93
N PRO A 64 3.23 -6.42 -7.92
CA PRO A 64 2.93 -7.83 -7.69
C PRO A 64 3.75 -8.41 -6.52
N GLU A 65 5.00 -7.99 -6.37
CA GLU A 65 5.86 -8.34 -5.24
C GLU A 65 5.31 -7.83 -3.90
N GLN A 66 4.80 -6.60 -3.87
CA GLN A 66 4.22 -5.99 -2.68
C GLN A 66 2.89 -6.66 -2.30
N ALA A 67 2.11 -7.11 -3.30
CA ALA A 67 0.90 -7.87 -3.08
C ALA A 67 1.21 -9.25 -2.48
N GLU A 68 2.25 -9.91 -2.99
CA GLU A 68 2.71 -11.19 -2.47
C GLU A 68 3.26 -11.07 -1.04
N ILE A 69 4.04 -10.02 -0.74
CA ILE A 69 4.49 -9.72 0.62
C ILE A 69 3.29 -9.53 1.56
N ALA A 70 2.24 -8.82 1.12
CA ALA A 70 1.04 -8.62 1.92
C ALA A 70 0.30 -9.94 2.17
N ARG A 71 0.17 -10.79 1.15
CA ARG A 71 -0.43 -12.14 1.25
C ARG A 71 0.32 -13.00 2.25
N ILE A 72 1.64 -13.08 2.12
CA ILE A 72 2.51 -13.87 3.02
C ILE A 72 2.41 -13.37 4.46
N LYS A 73 2.40 -12.04 4.68
CA LYS A 73 2.25 -11.48 6.04
C LYS A 73 0.89 -11.84 6.66
N ALA A 74 -0.18 -11.81 5.87
CA ALA A 74 -1.50 -12.21 6.34
C ALA A 74 -1.54 -13.70 6.72
N GLU A 75 -0.94 -14.56 5.89
CA GLU A 75 -0.85 -15.99 6.17
C GLU A 75 0.01 -16.30 7.40
N ASN A 76 1.17 -15.65 7.53
CA ASN A 76 2.04 -15.80 8.69
C ASN A 76 1.34 -15.38 9.99
N SER A 77 0.58 -14.28 9.96
CA SER A 77 -0.23 -13.83 11.09
C SER A 77 -1.28 -14.88 11.49
N ARG A 78 -2.01 -15.42 10.50
CA ARG A 78 -3.00 -16.49 10.71
C ARG A 78 -2.36 -17.73 11.35
N LEU A 79 -1.22 -18.17 10.84
CA LEU A 79 -0.50 -19.33 11.36
C LEU A 79 -0.02 -19.11 12.79
N LYS A 80 0.55 -17.94 13.10
CA LYS A 80 0.96 -17.59 14.47
C LYS A 80 -0.21 -17.61 15.44
N MET A 81 -1.37 -17.10 15.01
CA MET A 81 -2.60 -17.17 15.80
C MET A 81 -3.01 -18.63 16.06
N GLN A 82 -3.07 -19.48 15.03
CA GLN A 82 -3.41 -20.90 15.18
C GLN A 82 -2.47 -21.62 16.15
N VAL A 83 -1.16 -21.41 16.01
CA VAL A 83 -0.15 -21.96 16.93
C VAL A 83 -0.39 -21.50 18.37
N SER A 84 -0.72 -20.23 18.58
CA SER A 84 -0.99 -19.71 19.93
C SER A 84 -2.23 -20.36 20.57
N ILE A 85 -3.27 -20.62 19.77
CA ILE A 85 -4.50 -21.29 20.24
C ILE A 85 -4.18 -22.73 20.63
N LEU A 86 -3.47 -23.46 19.78
CA LEU A 86 -3.07 -24.85 20.05
C LEU A 86 -2.18 -24.95 21.29
N LYS A 87 -1.22 -24.03 21.46
CA LYS A 87 -0.38 -23.97 22.67
C LYS A 87 -1.20 -23.73 23.93
N LYS A 88 -2.18 -22.82 23.90
CA LYS A 88 -3.09 -22.58 25.03
C LYS A 88 -3.94 -23.82 25.36
N ALA A 89 -4.46 -24.49 24.34
CA ALA A 89 -5.23 -25.73 24.53
C ALA A 89 -4.39 -26.85 25.15
N ALA A 90 -3.17 -27.07 24.62
CA ALA A 90 -2.23 -28.04 25.16
C ALA A 90 -1.88 -27.76 26.63
N ALA A 91 -1.60 -26.50 26.98
CA ALA A 91 -1.32 -26.10 28.36
C ALA A 91 -2.51 -26.40 29.30
N HIS A 92 -3.73 -26.09 28.87
CA HIS A 92 -4.93 -26.39 29.66
C HIS A 92 -5.15 -27.90 29.86
N LEU A 93 -4.87 -28.73 28.85
CA LEU A 93 -4.95 -30.19 28.96
C LEU A 93 -3.92 -30.75 29.92
N LEU A 94 -2.68 -30.25 29.88
CA LEU A 94 -1.62 -30.65 30.83
C LEU A 94 -2.00 -30.32 32.27
N VAL A 95 -2.49 -29.11 32.53
CA VAL A 95 -2.94 -28.70 33.87
C VAL A 95 -4.10 -29.58 34.36
N ARG A 96 -5.10 -29.86 33.50
CA ARG A 96 -6.23 -30.73 33.88
C ARG A 96 -5.80 -32.18 34.11
N GLY A 97 -4.92 -32.73 33.28
CA GLY A 97 -4.38 -34.08 33.45
C GLY A 97 -3.65 -34.25 34.79
N SER A 98 -2.83 -33.27 35.18
CA SER A 98 -2.15 -33.26 36.48
C SER A 98 -3.12 -33.18 37.67
N THR A 99 -4.20 -32.38 37.57
CA THR A 99 -5.20 -32.28 38.65
C THR A 99 -6.11 -33.51 38.78
N ALA A 100 -6.38 -34.23 37.68
CA ALA A 100 -7.16 -35.47 37.71
C ALA A 100 -6.38 -36.61 38.35
N PHE A 101 -5.08 -36.71 38.07
CA PHE A 101 -4.17 -37.68 38.69
C PHE A 101 -3.99 -37.44 40.19
N ALA A 102 -3.90 -36.18 40.63
CA ALA A 102 -3.75 -35.83 42.04
C ALA A 102 -5.00 -36.13 42.90
N ARG A 103 -6.21 -36.15 42.31
CA ARG A 103 -7.47 -36.42 43.02
C ARG A 103 -7.90 -37.89 43.03
N GLY A 104 -7.31 -38.74 42.17
CA GLY A 104 -7.57 -40.18 42.14
C GLY A 104 -6.65 -41.02 43.03
N SER A 105 -5.70 -40.36 43.72
CA SER A 105 -4.68 -41.00 44.56
C SER A 105 -4.90 -40.77 46.07
N LEU A 106 -6.13 -40.43 46.49
CA LEU A 106 -6.54 -40.28 47.90
C LEU A 106 -7.67 -41.27 48.23
#